data_AF-A0A437L3T2-F1
#
_entry.id   AF-A0A437L3T2-F1
#
_cell.length_a   1.000
_cell.length_b   1.000
_cell.length_c   1.000
_cell.angle_alpha   90.00
_cell.angle_beta   90.00
_cell.angle_gamma   90.00
#
_symmetry.space_group_name_H-M   'P 1'
#
loop_
_entity.id
_entity.type
_entity.pdbx_description
1 polymer ?
#
loop_
_entity_poly.entity_id
_entity_poly.type
_entity_poly.pdbx_seq_one_letter_code
_entity_poly.pdbx_strand_id
1 'polypeptide(L)'
;MKLTNEQIAIIDQTLIDKGVVYDEIKLELLDHIVTDIELETEGSDFDIAFSKAMLKWERELEGVNPSGKFAVSRMVKEKFSKITKNHYKFSLLAVLIFSVLMTTITRLKPEEYFYYNLHLVFYSVYSLICLINIISMFFIWKLKIKTIYGRFFQANVGFTAFNFYLIYSGLNKLSNLYRYYIYKSFFLNFLEWVFKGFFFFMAVYLVMVAVEHFRTIKKYKLV
;
A
#
# COMPACT_ATOMS: atom_id res chain seq x y z
N MET A 1 18.02 1.07 34.22
CA MET A 1 17.56 2.40 34.71
C MET A 1 16.36 2.84 33.89
N LYS A 2 15.43 3.69 34.36
CA LYS A 2 14.40 4.29 33.48
C LYS A 2 14.90 5.60 32.90
N LEU A 3 14.77 5.79 31.58
CA LEU A 3 15.21 7.03 30.93
C LEU A 3 14.31 8.23 31.27
N THR A 4 14.90 9.42 31.30
CA THR A 4 14.15 10.68 31.46
C THR A 4 13.47 11.08 30.15
N ASN A 5 12.43 11.92 30.24
CA ASN A 5 11.76 12.46 29.05
C ASN A 5 12.71 13.25 28.14
N GLU A 6 13.73 13.90 28.71
CA GLU A 6 14.75 14.64 27.96
C GLU A 6 15.64 13.68 27.16
N GLN A 7 16.06 12.57 27.77
CA GLN A 7 16.84 11.52 27.10
C GLN A 7 16.05 10.86 25.98
N ILE A 8 14.75 10.59 26.20
CA ILE A 8 13.84 10.07 25.18
C ILE A 8 13.69 11.07 24.02
N ALA A 9 13.60 12.37 24.31
CA ALA A 9 13.53 13.41 23.28
C ALA A 9 14.81 13.48 22.43
N ILE A 10 15.98 13.29 23.03
CA ILE A 10 17.26 13.20 22.31
C ILE A 10 17.26 12.02 21.33
N ILE A 11 16.78 10.85 21.77
CA ILE A 11 16.66 9.66 20.92
C ILE A 11 15.68 9.93 19.76
N ASP A 12 14.50 10.50 20.04
CA ASP A 12 13.50 10.81 19.01
C ASP A 12 14.04 11.78 17.96
N GLN A 13 14.73 12.85 18.39
CA GLN A 13 15.34 13.81 17.47
C GLN A 13 16.43 13.15 16.61
N THR A 14 17.26 12.30 17.20
CA THR A 14 18.30 11.56 16.46
C THR A 14 17.69 10.66 15.38
N LEU A 15 16.57 9.98 15.68
CA LEU A 15 15.86 9.17 14.70
C LEU A 15 15.31 10.01 13.54
N ILE A 16 14.77 11.20 13.83
CA ILE A 16 14.30 12.14 12.81
C ILE A 16 15.46 12.59 11.91
N ASP A 17 16.61 12.94 12.50
CA ASP A 17 17.80 13.38 11.77
C ASP A 17 18.38 12.27 10.87
N LYS A 18 18.20 11.01 11.27
CA LYS A 18 18.55 9.81 10.47
C LYS A 18 17.48 9.43 9.43
N GLY A 19 16.43 10.22 9.27
CA GLY A 19 15.41 10.04 8.23
C GLY A 19 14.26 9.09 8.58
N VAL A 20 14.06 8.79 9.88
CA VAL A 20 12.91 8.00 10.35
C VAL A 20 11.68 8.92 10.48
N VAL A 21 10.99 9.11 9.35
CA VAL A 21 9.87 10.07 9.23
C VAL A 21 8.47 9.47 9.40
N TYR A 22 8.37 8.15 9.60
CA TYR A 22 7.09 7.45 9.74
C TYR A 22 6.81 7.12 11.21
N ASP A 23 5.65 7.56 11.71
CA ASP A 23 5.29 7.52 13.13
C ASP A 23 5.32 6.09 13.68
N GLU A 24 4.84 5.11 12.90
CA GLU A 24 4.85 3.69 13.28
C GLU A 24 6.26 3.12 13.49
N ILE A 25 7.21 3.51 12.64
CA ILE A 25 8.59 3.01 12.68
C ILE A 25 9.35 3.75 13.76
N LYS A 26 9.07 5.05 13.91
CA LYS A 26 9.68 5.89 14.92
C LYS A 26 9.36 5.38 16.32
N LEU A 27 8.09 5.05 16.58
CA LEU A 27 7.69 4.46 17.87
C LEU A 27 8.31 3.08 18.10
N GLU A 28 8.35 2.22 17.09
CA GLU A 28 8.95 0.87 17.19
C GLU A 28 10.46 0.95 17.46
N LEU A 29 11.18 1.82 16.76
CA LEU A 29 12.61 2.04 16.97
C LEU A 29 12.89 2.70 18.32
N LEU A 30 12.09 3.69 18.71
CA LEU A 30 12.24 4.37 20.00
C LEU A 30 12.12 3.36 21.14
N ASP A 31 11.10 2.51 21.13
CA ASP A 31 10.88 1.48 22.16
C ASP A 31 12.05 0.50 22.27
N HIS A 32 12.56 0.03 21.12
CA HIS A 32 13.71 -0.87 21.08
C HIS A 32 15.01 -0.22 21.53
N ILE A 33 15.29 1.03 21.10
CA ILE A 33 16.50 1.76 21.48
C ILE A 33 16.47 2.13 22.97
N VAL A 34 15.32 2.57 23.48
CA VAL A 34 15.13 2.84 24.91
C VAL A 34 15.42 1.56 25.69
N THR A 35 14.81 0.43 25.32
CA THR A 35 15.06 -0.86 25.98
C THR A 35 16.54 -1.26 25.95
N ASP A 36 17.22 -1.11 24.81
CA ASP A 36 18.65 -1.40 24.68
C ASP A 36 19.50 -0.54 25.64
N ILE A 37 19.19 0.75 25.75
CA ILE A 37 19.89 1.67 26.66
C ILE A 37 19.59 1.33 28.12
N GLU A 38 18.33 1.01 28.45
CA GLU A 38 17.92 0.67 29.82
C GLU A 38 18.59 -0.62 30.33
N LEU A 39 18.83 -1.59 29.45
CA LEU A 39 19.57 -2.82 29.72
C LEU A 39 21.08 -2.58 29.88
N GLU A 40 21.67 -1.65 29.12
CA GLU A 40 23.09 -1.31 29.21
C GLU A 40 23.41 -0.35 30.38
N THR A 41 22.43 0.43 30.85
CA THR A 41 22.55 1.35 31.99
C THR A 41 22.41 0.68 33.36
N GLU A 42 22.42 -0.66 33.45
CA GLU A 42 22.60 -1.35 34.75
C GLU A 42 24.00 -1.10 35.39
N GLY A 43 24.87 -0.31 34.75
CA GLY A 43 26.12 0.19 35.35
C GLY A 43 26.89 1.27 34.56
N SER A 44 26.28 1.95 33.59
CA SER A 44 26.96 2.91 32.69
C SER A 44 26.22 4.25 32.56
N ASP A 45 26.92 5.30 32.17
CA ASP A 45 26.36 6.63 31.87
C ASP A 45 25.51 6.60 30.59
N PHE A 46 24.48 7.44 30.52
CA PHE A 46 23.53 7.49 29.41
C PHE A 46 24.24 7.70 28.06
N ASP A 47 25.21 8.61 28.00
CA ASP A 47 25.92 8.92 26.74
C ASP A 47 26.68 7.72 26.19
N ILE A 48 27.22 6.87 27.06
CA ILE A 48 27.93 5.65 26.69
C ILE A 48 26.94 4.61 26.17
N ALA A 49 25.86 4.36 26.91
CA ALA A 49 24.82 3.41 26.53
C ALA A 49 24.11 3.84 25.25
N PHE A 50 23.81 5.12 25.09
CA PHE A 50 23.22 5.71 23.88
C PHE A 50 24.15 5.55 22.68
N SER A 51 25.43 5.87 22.80
CA SER A 51 26.40 5.72 21.71
C SER A 51 26.51 4.25 21.26
N LYS A 52 26.53 3.31 22.22
CA LYS A 52 26.57 1.87 21.95
C LYS A 52 25.30 1.39 21.24
N ALA A 53 24.13 1.86 21.69
CA ALA A 53 22.86 1.57 21.02
C ALA A 53 22.84 2.14 19.59
N MET A 54 23.26 3.39 19.39
CA MET A 54 23.31 3.99 18.06
C MET A 54 24.25 3.24 17.10
N LEU A 55 25.40 2.78 17.57
CA LEU A 55 26.31 1.94 16.78
C LEU A 55 25.67 0.60 16.38
N LYS A 56 24.92 -0.03 17.28
CA LYS A 56 24.16 -1.26 16.97
C LYS A 56 23.12 -1.03 15.87
N TRP A 57 22.44 0.12 15.90
CA TRP A 57 21.37 0.47 14.97
C TRP A 57 21.86 1.21 13.70
N GLU A 58 23.14 1.56 13.62
CA GLU A 58 23.70 2.39 12.55
C GLU A 58 23.41 1.83 11.15
N ARG A 59 23.57 0.52 10.97
CA ARG A 59 23.31 -0.16 9.68
C ARG A 59 21.84 -0.12 9.26
N GLU A 60 20.91 -0.18 10.22
CA GLU A 60 19.46 -0.15 9.93
C GLU A 60 18.95 1.27 9.71
N LEU A 61 19.59 2.23 10.39
CA LEU A 61 19.38 3.67 10.25
C LEU A 61 20.15 4.27 9.07
N GLU A 62 21.02 3.50 8.42
CA GLU A 62 21.81 3.94 7.28
C GLU A 62 20.88 4.48 6.21
N GLY A 63 21.09 5.77 5.88
CA GLY A 63 20.31 6.48 4.89
C GLY A 63 20.60 5.93 3.51
N VAL A 64 19.74 5.03 3.02
CA VAL A 64 19.83 4.57 1.65
C VAL A 64 19.11 5.60 0.79
N ASN A 65 19.78 6.10 -0.25
CA ASN A 65 19.23 7.11 -1.14
C ASN A 65 18.84 6.48 -2.49
N PRO A 66 17.66 5.83 -2.61
CA PRO A 66 17.28 5.11 -3.83
C PRO A 66 16.90 6.02 -5.01
N SER A 67 16.74 7.32 -4.81
CA SER A 67 16.25 8.26 -5.84
C SER A 67 16.89 9.65 -5.81
N GLY A 68 17.96 9.84 -5.02
CA GLY A 68 18.73 11.09 -4.92
C GLY A 68 18.05 12.23 -4.16
N LYS A 69 16.73 12.18 -3.92
CA LYS A 69 15.96 13.29 -3.35
C LYS A 69 15.71 13.20 -1.84
N PHE A 70 15.69 11.99 -1.26
CA PHE A 70 15.50 11.79 0.18
C PHE A 70 16.21 10.50 0.62
N ALA A 71 17.14 10.62 1.56
CA ALA A 71 17.70 9.49 2.28
C ALA A 71 16.61 8.93 3.19
N VAL A 72 16.33 7.64 3.03
CA VAL A 72 15.34 6.91 3.83
C VAL A 72 16.09 5.76 4.49
N SER A 73 15.83 5.52 5.78
CA SER A 73 16.54 4.44 6.47
C SER A 73 16.32 3.10 5.78
N ARG A 74 17.35 2.24 5.83
CA ARG A 74 17.32 0.90 5.23
C ARG A 74 16.08 0.12 5.67
N MET A 75 15.75 0.17 6.96
CA MET A 75 14.58 -0.51 7.53
C MET A 75 13.26 -0.09 6.84
N VAL A 76 13.06 1.22 6.65
CA VAL A 76 11.87 1.75 5.96
C VAL A 76 11.80 1.22 4.52
N LYS A 77 12.93 1.25 3.81
CA LYS A 77 13.03 0.77 2.42
C LYS A 77 12.69 -0.72 2.32
N GLU A 78 13.23 -1.53 3.22
CA GLU A 78 12.98 -2.97 3.23
C GLU A 78 11.50 -3.28 3.52
N LYS A 79 10.88 -2.58 4.47
CA LYS A 79 9.45 -2.71 4.78
C LYS A 79 8.58 -2.30 3.58
N PHE A 80 8.90 -1.20 2.92
CA PHE A 80 8.20 -0.74 1.70
C PHE A 80 8.34 -1.72 0.54
N SER A 81 9.56 -2.22 0.30
CA SER A 81 9.84 -3.24 -0.73
C SER A 81 9.08 -4.54 -0.46
N LYS A 82 9.02 -4.98 0.80
CA LYS A 82 8.29 -6.19 1.20
C LYS A 82 6.79 -6.06 0.93
N ILE A 83 6.19 -4.92 1.32
CA ILE A 83 4.77 -4.61 1.06
C ILE A 83 4.49 -4.65 -0.46
N THR A 84 5.35 -4.00 -1.24
CA THR A 84 5.21 -3.89 -2.70
C THR A 84 5.36 -5.26 -3.39
N LYS A 85 6.39 -6.04 -3.04
CA LYS A 85 6.65 -7.36 -3.66
C LYS A 85 5.53 -8.36 -3.37
N ASN A 86 5.06 -8.42 -2.13
CA ASN A 86 3.98 -9.32 -1.75
C ASN A 86 2.70 -8.98 -2.49
N HIS A 87 2.42 -7.68 -2.66
CA HIS A 87 1.28 -7.23 -3.45
C HIS A 87 1.37 -7.66 -4.91
N TYR A 88 2.47 -7.34 -5.61
CA TYR A 88 2.59 -7.68 -7.04
C TYR A 88 2.46 -9.19 -7.28
N LYS A 89 3.02 -10.02 -6.39
CA LYS A 89 2.88 -11.48 -6.49
C LYS A 89 1.41 -11.93 -6.34
N PHE A 90 0.72 -11.45 -5.31
CA PHE A 90 -0.68 -11.83 -5.07
C PHE A 90 -1.61 -11.30 -6.16
N SER A 91 -1.46 -10.05 -6.55
CA SER A 91 -2.30 -9.42 -7.57
C SER A 91 -2.08 -10.03 -8.95
N LEU A 92 -0.85 -10.40 -9.32
CA LEU A 92 -0.59 -11.07 -10.59
C LEU A 92 -1.30 -12.44 -10.65
N LEU A 93 -1.22 -13.23 -9.58
CA LEU A 93 -1.92 -14.51 -9.50
C LEU A 93 -3.45 -14.31 -9.57
N ALA A 94 -3.98 -13.36 -8.81
CA ALA A 94 -5.41 -13.07 -8.78
C ALA A 94 -5.93 -12.59 -10.15
N VAL A 95 -5.18 -11.74 -10.85
CA VAL A 95 -5.51 -11.27 -12.20
C VAL A 95 -5.55 -12.42 -13.18
N LEU A 96 -4.57 -13.33 -13.16
CA LEU A 96 -4.54 -14.47 -14.07
C LEU A 96 -5.73 -15.40 -13.85
N ILE A 97 -5.98 -15.78 -12.59
CA ILE A 97 -7.12 -16.66 -12.23
C ILE A 97 -8.44 -16.00 -12.65
N PHE A 98 -8.63 -14.73 -12.28
CA PHE A 98 -9.81 -13.96 -12.66
C PHE A 98 -10.00 -13.92 -14.18
N SER A 99 -8.93 -13.69 -14.93
CA SER A 99 -9.01 -13.56 -16.39
C SER A 99 -9.37 -14.87 -17.07
N VAL A 100 -8.82 -16.00 -16.61
CA VAL A 100 -9.19 -17.33 -17.10
C VAL A 100 -10.67 -17.61 -16.80
N LEU A 101 -11.12 -17.35 -15.57
CA LEU A 101 -12.50 -17.56 -15.15
C LEU A 101 -13.47 -16.71 -15.99
N MET A 102 -13.23 -15.40 -16.10
CA MET A 102 -14.12 -14.50 -16.85
C MET A 102 -14.16 -14.83 -18.33
N THR A 103 -13.03 -15.19 -18.94
CA THR A 103 -12.97 -15.63 -20.34
C THR A 103 -13.76 -16.92 -20.56
N THR A 104 -13.66 -17.86 -19.62
CA THR A 104 -14.37 -19.14 -19.68
C THR A 104 -15.86 -18.94 -19.52
N ILE A 105 -16.28 -18.19 -18.51
CA ILE A 105 -17.70 -17.89 -18.22
C ILE A 105 -18.37 -17.22 -19.43
N THR A 106 -17.75 -16.18 -19.98
CA THR A 106 -18.28 -15.45 -21.14
C THR A 106 -18.26 -16.25 -22.44
N ARG A 107 -17.43 -17.30 -22.54
CA ARG A 107 -17.44 -18.25 -23.67
C ARG A 107 -18.54 -19.30 -23.54
N LEU A 108 -18.75 -19.83 -22.33
CA LEU A 108 -19.77 -20.83 -22.05
C LEU A 108 -21.19 -20.26 -22.08
N LYS A 109 -21.33 -18.96 -21.81
CA LYS A 109 -22.59 -18.21 -21.80
C LYS A 109 -22.52 -17.04 -22.78
N PRO A 110 -22.61 -17.29 -24.09
CA PRO A 110 -22.49 -16.27 -25.12
C PRO A 110 -23.80 -15.48 -25.34
N GLU A 111 -24.75 -15.53 -24.40
CA GLU A 111 -25.98 -14.73 -24.51
C GLU A 111 -25.68 -13.24 -24.26
N GLU A 112 -26.21 -12.36 -25.11
CA GLU A 112 -26.03 -10.90 -25.00
C GLU A 112 -26.43 -10.37 -23.62
N TYR A 113 -27.59 -10.82 -23.16
CA TYR A 113 -28.11 -10.47 -21.86
C TYR A 113 -27.17 -10.87 -20.72
N PHE A 114 -26.58 -12.07 -20.78
CA PHE A 114 -25.65 -12.52 -19.75
C PHE A 114 -24.36 -11.69 -19.75
N TYR A 115 -23.79 -11.45 -20.94
CA TYR A 115 -22.59 -10.64 -21.10
C TYR A 115 -22.76 -9.21 -20.57
N TYR A 116 -23.89 -8.58 -20.92
CA TYR A 116 -24.26 -7.24 -20.47
C TYR A 116 -24.33 -7.17 -18.94
N ASN A 117 -25.10 -8.06 -18.31
CA ASN A 117 -25.27 -8.08 -16.85
C ASN A 117 -23.95 -8.35 -16.12
N LEU A 118 -23.13 -9.28 -16.62
CA LEU A 118 -21.83 -9.60 -16.03
C LEU A 118 -20.89 -8.39 -16.04
N HIS A 119 -20.82 -7.66 -17.15
CA HIS A 119 -20.02 -6.43 -17.23
C HIS A 119 -20.61 -5.30 -16.38
N LEU A 120 -21.94 -5.14 -16.36
CA LEU A 120 -22.60 -4.15 -15.53
C LEU A 120 -22.30 -4.37 -14.04
N VAL A 121 -22.39 -5.61 -13.56
CA VAL A 121 -22.04 -5.99 -12.19
C VAL A 121 -20.56 -5.71 -11.93
N PHE A 122 -19.66 -6.13 -12.83
CA PHE A 122 -18.23 -5.88 -12.70
C PHE A 122 -17.92 -4.38 -12.55
N TYR A 123 -18.44 -3.54 -13.46
CA TYR A 123 -18.21 -2.10 -13.42
C TYR A 123 -18.88 -1.42 -12.22
N SER A 124 -20.00 -1.93 -11.74
CA SER A 124 -20.66 -1.43 -10.53
C SER A 124 -19.80 -1.68 -9.28
N VAL A 125 -19.30 -2.91 -9.11
CA VAL A 125 -18.39 -3.26 -8.00
C VAL A 125 -17.09 -2.46 -8.11
N TYR A 126 -16.54 -2.35 -9.32
CA TYR A 126 -15.33 -1.58 -9.55
C TYR A 126 -15.50 -0.08 -9.21
N SER A 127 -16.66 0.50 -9.55
CA SER A 127 -17.00 1.88 -9.18
C SER A 127 -17.08 2.06 -7.67
N LEU A 128 -17.71 1.13 -6.95
CA LEU A 128 -17.79 1.17 -5.48
C LEU A 128 -16.40 1.14 -4.84
N ILE A 129 -15.48 0.30 -5.34
CA ILE A 129 -14.08 0.25 -4.86
C ILE A 129 -13.38 1.59 -5.10
N CYS A 130 -13.59 2.22 -6.25
CA CYS A 130 -13.02 3.55 -6.54
C CYS A 130 -13.59 4.64 -5.61
N LEU A 131 -14.88 4.56 -5.25
CA LEU A 131 -15.49 5.46 -4.26
C LEU A 131 -14.88 5.27 -2.87
N ILE A 132 -14.66 4.01 -2.44
CA ILE A 132 -13.97 3.71 -1.18
C ILE A 132 -12.56 4.31 -1.17
N ASN A 133 -11.82 4.25 -2.28
CA ASN A 133 -10.52 4.90 -2.40
C ASN A 133 -10.60 6.43 -2.25
N ILE A 134 -11.60 7.10 -2.86
CA ILE A 134 -11.80 8.54 -2.67
C ILE A 134 -12.08 8.88 -1.20
N ILE A 135 -13.00 8.14 -0.57
CA ILE A 135 -13.34 8.33 0.84
C ILE A 135 -12.10 8.12 1.72
N SER A 136 -11.34 7.06 1.47
CA SER A 136 -10.10 6.77 2.19
C SER A 136 -9.07 7.90 2.02
N MET A 137 -8.93 8.45 0.81
CA MET A 137 -8.06 9.59 0.53
C MET A 137 -8.41 10.80 1.40
N PHE A 138 -9.70 11.11 1.51
CA PHE A 138 -10.18 12.21 2.34
C PHE A 138 -9.80 12.02 3.81
N PHE A 139 -10.05 10.83 4.37
CA PHE A 139 -9.71 10.54 5.77
C PHE A 139 -8.19 10.53 6.03
N ILE A 140 -7.40 9.92 5.14
CA ILE A 140 -5.93 9.90 5.27
C ILE A 140 -5.36 11.32 5.22
N TRP A 141 -5.88 12.17 4.34
CA TRP A 141 -5.44 13.56 4.26
C TRP A 141 -5.83 14.36 5.51
N LYS A 142 -7.04 14.15 6.04
CA LYS A 142 -7.53 14.82 7.25
C LYS A 142 -6.70 14.48 8.49
N LEU A 143 -6.26 13.23 8.64
CA LEU A 143 -5.55 12.76 9.83
C LEU A 143 -4.13 13.29 9.95
N LYS A 144 -3.45 13.65 8.85
CA LYS A 144 -2.06 14.16 8.83
C LYS A 144 -0.99 13.25 9.49
N ILE A 145 -1.33 12.02 9.84
CA ILE A 145 -0.42 11.01 10.42
C ILE A 145 0.41 10.35 9.32
N LYS A 146 1.73 10.26 9.53
CA LYS A 146 2.68 9.72 8.54
C LYS A 146 2.93 8.25 8.81
N THR A 147 2.14 7.38 8.19
CA THR A 147 2.40 5.93 8.16
C THR A 147 2.95 5.51 6.80
N ILE A 148 3.66 4.38 6.74
CA ILE A 148 4.21 3.88 5.46
C ILE A 148 3.06 3.62 4.47
N TYR A 149 1.99 3.00 4.98
CA TYR A 149 0.79 2.69 4.21
C TYR A 149 0.07 3.95 3.73
N GLY A 150 -0.03 4.99 4.57
CA GLY A 150 -0.64 6.27 4.19
C GLY A 150 0.13 6.95 3.07
N ARG A 151 1.47 6.94 3.14
CA ARG A 151 2.31 7.51 2.07
C ARG A 151 2.25 6.70 0.78
N PHE A 152 2.27 5.36 0.89
CA PHE A 152 2.09 4.47 -0.26
C PHE A 152 0.74 4.75 -0.95
N PHE A 153 -0.34 4.86 -0.16
CA PHE A 153 -1.67 5.18 -0.66
C PHE A 153 -1.67 6.52 -1.41
N GLN A 154 -1.17 7.59 -0.79
CA GLN A 154 -1.12 8.92 -1.41
C GLN A 154 -0.30 8.96 -2.72
N ALA A 155 0.78 8.19 -2.81
CA ALA A 155 1.59 8.12 -4.03
C ALA A 155 0.85 7.46 -5.20
N ASN A 156 -0.10 6.56 -4.91
CA ASN A 156 -0.76 5.72 -5.93
C ASN A 156 -2.25 6.07 -6.12
N VAL A 157 -2.87 6.84 -5.23
CA VAL A 157 -4.30 7.17 -5.33
C VAL A 157 -4.64 7.99 -6.59
N GLY A 158 -3.66 8.67 -7.19
CA GLY A 158 -3.81 9.33 -8.50
C GLY A 158 -4.29 8.39 -9.61
N PHE A 159 -3.99 7.09 -9.53
CA PHE A 159 -4.51 6.09 -10.46
C PHE A 159 -6.03 5.92 -10.37
N THR A 160 -6.68 6.37 -9.29
CA THR A 160 -8.14 6.35 -9.14
C THR A 160 -8.85 7.13 -10.24
N ALA A 161 -8.31 8.27 -10.67
CA ALA A 161 -8.89 9.04 -11.78
C ALA A 161 -8.83 8.25 -13.10
N PHE A 162 -7.71 7.56 -13.35
CA PHE A 162 -7.57 6.68 -14.51
C PHE A 162 -8.53 5.48 -14.45
N ASN A 163 -8.75 4.91 -13.26
CA ASN A 163 -9.74 3.84 -13.06
C ASN A 163 -11.16 4.31 -13.42
N PHE A 164 -11.57 5.53 -13.03
CA PHE A 164 -12.87 6.09 -13.45
C PHE A 164 -12.98 6.25 -14.96
N TYR A 165 -11.91 6.69 -15.63
CA TYR A 165 -11.88 6.74 -17.10
C TYR A 165 -12.07 5.35 -17.73
N LEU A 166 -11.41 4.32 -17.20
CA LEU A 166 -11.58 2.94 -17.68
C LEU A 166 -13.02 2.43 -17.50
N ILE A 167 -13.63 2.72 -16.35
CA ILE A 167 -15.03 2.36 -16.07
C ILE A 167 -15.95 3.07 -17.07
N TYR A 168 -15.80 4.39 -17.24
CA TYR A 168 -16.60 5.18 -18.16
C TYR A 168 -16.48 4.68 -19.61
N SER A 169 -15.24 4.47 -20.09
CA SER A 169 -14.97 3.92 -21.42
C SER A 169 -15.58 2.52 -21.60
N GLY A 170 -15.55 1.69 -20.54
CA GLY A 170 -16.15 0.36 -20.54
C GLY A 170 -17.67 0.39 -20.62
N LEU A 171 -18.32 1.22 -19.80
CA LEU A 171 -19.77 1.37 -19.77
C LEU A 171 -20.32 1.94 -21.08
N ASN A 172 -19.65 2.94 -21.68
CA ASN A 172 -20.06 3.51 -22.96
C ASN A 172 -20.00 2.53 -24.13
N LYS A 173 -19.15 1.50 -24.03
CA LYS A 173 -18.99 0.48 -25.07
C LYS A 173 -19.89 -0.74 -24.84
N LEU A 174 -20.64 -0.79 -23.73
CA LEU A 174 -21.40 -1.97 -23.29
C LEU A 174 -22.41 -2.46 -24.34
N SER A 175 -23.11 -1.54 -25.02
CA SER A 175 -24.08 -1.87 -26.09
C SER A 175 -23.44 -2.38 -27.39
N ASN A 176 -22.18 -2.01 -27.68
CA ASN A 176 -21.45 -2.43 -28.88
C ASN A 176 -20.52 -3.62 -28.64
N LEU A 177 -20.25 -3.96 -27.37
CA LEU A 177 -19.28 -4.98 -26.98
C LEU A 177 -19.75 -6.40 -27.35
N TYR A 178 -21.05 -6.69 -27.29
CA TYR A 178 -21.57 -8.04 -27.56
C TYR A 178 -21.21 -8.55 -28.95
N ARG A 179 -21.53 -7.76 -29.99
CA ARG A 179 -21.24 -8.13 -31.38
C ARG A 179 -19.74 -8.28 -31.63
N TYR A 180 -18.90 -7.51 -30.94
CA TYR A 180 -17.44 -7.61 -31.07
C TYR A 180 -16.86 -8.84 -30.35
N TYR A 181 -17.47 -9.27 -29.25
CA TYR A 181 -16.95 -10.33 -28.38
C TYR A 181 -17.08 -11.74 -28.96
N ILE A 182 -18.16 -12.01 -29.69
CA ILE A 182 -18.42 -13.34 -30.29
C ILE A 182 -17.37 -13.70 -31.36
N TYR A 183 -16.91 -12.72 -32.15
CA TYR A 183 -15.93 -12.95 -33.21
C TYR A 183 -14.48 -12.92 -32.73
N LYS A 184 -14.25 -12.60 -31.45
CA LYS A 184 -12.91 -12.41 -30.89
C LYS A 184 -12.30 -13.75 -30.43
N SER A 185 -11.01 -13.93 -30.72
CA SER A 185 -10.30 -15.14 -30.32
C SER A 185 -10.25 -15.27 -28.79
N PHE A 186 -10.15 -16.51 -28.30
CA PHE A 186 -10.08 -16.78 -26.85
C PHE A 186 -8.95 -15.98 -26.19
N PHE A 187 -7.79 -15.93 -26.85
CA PHE A 187 -6.62 -15.21 -26.38
C PHE A 187 -6.87 -13.70 -26.26
N LEU A 188 -7.54 -13.09 -27.24
CA LEU A 188 -7.84 -11.66 -27.19
C LEU A 188 -8.88 -11.31 -26.12
N ASN A 189 -9.83 -12.21 -25.83
CA ASN A 189 -10.76 -12.07 -24.71
C ASN A 189 -10.03 -12.19 -23.37
N PHE A 190 -9.13 -13.15 -23.26
CA PHE A 190 -8.27 -13.32 -22.10
C PHE A 190 -7.44 -12.06 -21.83
N LEU A 191 -6.77 -11.49 -22.83
CA LEU A 191 -5.99 -10.26 -22.67
C LEU A 191 -6.85 -9.06 -22.23
N GLU A 192 -8.07 -8.95 -22.74
CA GLU A 192 -9.01 -7.90 -22.31
C GLU A 192 -9.36 -8.04 -20.82
N TRP A 193 -9.64 -9.26 -20.36
CA TRP A 193 -9.88 -9.52 -18.94
C TRP A 193 -8.64 -9.35 -18.07
N VAL A 194 -7.45 -9.67 -18.57
CA VAL A 194 -6.17 -9.38 -17.87
C VAL A 194 -6.01 -7.89 -17.66
N PHE A 195 -6.25 -7.08 -18.70
CA PHE A 195 -6.14 -5.63 -18.60
C PHE A 195 -7.17 -5.06 -17.60
N LYS A 196 -8.46 -5.42 -17.72
CA LYS A 196 -9.51 -4.97 -16.79
C LYS A 196 -9.24 -5.44 -15.36
N GLY A 197 -8.86 -6.71 -15.21
CA GLY A 197 -8.54 -7.34 -13.94
C GLY A 197 -7.36 -6.67 -13.25
N PHE A 198 -6.30 -6.32 -13.99
CA PHE A 198 -5.13 -5.64 -13.44
C PHE A 198 -5.52 -4.34 -12.72
N PHE A 199 -6.25 -3.45 -13.40
CA PHE A 199 -6.66 -2.18 -12.80
C PHE A 199 -7.70 -2.35 -11.69
N PHE A 200 -8.59 -3.33 -11.81
CA PHE A 200 -9.52 -3.69 -10.75
C PHE A 200 -8.79 -4.13 -9.47
N PHE A 201 -7.85 -5.08 -9.55
CA PHE A 201 -7.09 -5.56 -8.40
C PHE A 201 -6.12 -4.52 -7.83
N MET A 202 -5.60 -3.62 -8.67
CA MET A 202 -4.86 -2.44 -8.19
C MET A 202 -5.76 -1.53 -7.32
N ALA A 203 -6.99 -1.28 -7.75
CA ALA A 203 -7.94 -0.49 -6.96
C ALA A 203 -8.34 -1.17 -5.65
N VAL A 204 -8.56 -2.49 -5.66
CA VAL A 204 -8.79 -3.29 -4.43
C VAL A 204 -7.60 -3.18 -3.48
N TYR A 205 -6.38 -3.26 -4.01
CA TYR A 205 -5.19 -3.17 -3.19
C TYR A 205 -5.04 -1.81 -2.51
N LEU A 206 -5.37 -0.71 -3.20
CA LEU A 206 -5.36 0.61 -2.56
C LEU A 206 -6.30 0.67 -1.35
N VAL A 207 -7.47 0.02 -1.42
CA VAL A 207 -8.36 -0.12 -0.27
C VAL A 207 -7.69 -0.92 0.85
N MET A 208 -7.02 -2.03 0.54
CA MET A 208 -6.29 -2.81 1.55
C MET A 208 -5.18 -2.00 2.22
N VAL A 209 -4.42 -1.20 1.45
CA VAL A 209 -3.39 -0.30 1.99
C VAL A 209 -4.01 0.76 2.90
N ALA A 210 -5.15 1.34 2.51
CA ALA A 210 -5.86 2.29 3.37
C ALA A 210 -6.32 1.64 4.69
N VAL A 211 -6.84 0.42 4.64
CA VAL A 211 -7.22 -0.34 5.84
C VAL A 211 -6.00 -0.56 6.76
N GLU A 212 -4.85 -0.96 6.21
CA GLU A 212 -3.62 -1.14 7.00
C GLU A 212 -3.08 0.18 7.57
N HIS A 213 -3.27 1.31 6.89
CA HIS A 213 -3.00 2.64 7.47
C HIS A 213 -3.83 2.88 8.73
N PHE A 214 -5.15 2.72 8.67
CA PHE A 214 -6.02 2.93 9.83
C PHE A 214 -5.78 1.90 10.95
N ARG A 215 -5.49 0.65 10.58
CA ARG A 215 -5.12 -0.39 11.54
C ARG A 215 -3.84 -0.03 12.29
N THR A 216 -2.84 0.48 11.60
CA THR A 216 -1.59 0.96 12.20
C THR A 216 -1.85 2.13 13.14
N ILE A 217 -2.67 3.12 12.74
CA ILE A 217 -3.06 4.23 13.62
C ILE A 217 -3.68 3.72 14.92
N LYS A 218 -4.62 2.78 14.82
CA LYS A 218 -5.26 2.17 15.98
C LYS A 218 -4.29 1.37 16.85
N LYS A 219 -3.39 0.58 16.23
CA LYS A 219 -2.41 -0.26 16.93
C LYS A 219 -1.46 0.59 17.79
N TYR A 220 -0.98 1.70 17.25
CA TYR A 220 0.00 2.57 17.92
C TYR A 220 -0.64 3.75 18.67
N LYS A 221 -1.99 3.82 18.75
CA LYS A 221 -2.74 4.90 19.41
C LYS A 221 -2.25 6.29 18.95
N LEU A 222 -2.11 6.47 17.64
CA LEU A 222 -1.64 7.73 17.05
C LEU A 222 -2.70 8.84 17.03
N VAL A 223 -3.93 8.52 17.47
CA VAL A 223 -5.08 9.42 17.69
C VAL A 223 -5.76 9.03 19.00
#